data_AF-A0A355M911-F1
#
_entry.id   AF-A0A355M911-F1
#
_cell.length_a   1.000
_cell.length_b   1.000
_cell.length_c   1.000
_cell.angle_alpha   90.00
_cell.angle_beta   90.00
_cell.angle_gamma   90.00
#
_symmetry.space_group_name_H-M   'P 1'
#
loop_
_entity.id
_entity.type
_entity.pdbx_description
1 polymer ?
#
loop_
_entity_poly.entity_id
_entity_poly.type
_entity_poly.pdbx_seq_one_letter_code
_entity_poly.pdbx_strand_id
1 'polypeptide(L)'
;MAQYGKSKEKRDGCPLVSLGLIVDSSGFPITSEIFPGNIGEPHTLSEILSKMKYFDTYLPGMTPTIVMDRGIVTKENISLLKEKNIDYVLITRGPRNAHYFEEFENHLNDPEFKSILRHNKEIFLKEVKSENSITEILCISEGKKEKEARKRYGCCT
;
A
#
# COMPACT_ATOMS: atom_id res chain seq x y z
N MET A 1 -15.23 0.56 -18.45
CA MET A 1 -14.35 1.21 -19.45
C MET A 1 -13.17 1.83 -18.72
N ALA A 2 -11.95 1.61 -19.19
CA ALA A 2 -10.73 2.02 -18.49
C ALA A 2 -10.42 3.50 -18.77
N GLN A 3 -10.03 4.24 -17.74
CA GLN A 3 -9.82 5.68 -17.82
C GLN A 3 -8.32 6.04 -17.83
N TYR A 4 -7.99 7.14 -18.51
CA TYR A 4 -6.67 7.72 -18.51
C TYR A 4 -6.43 8.48 -17.21
N GLY A 5 -5.30 8.23 -16.56
CA GLY A 5 -4.87 8.96 -15.36
C GLY A 5 -3.35 9.11 -15.34
N LYS A 6 -2.83 9.94 -14.42
CA LYS A 6 -1.38 10.21 -14.33
C LYS A 6 -0.62 8.92 -14.00
N SER A 7 -0.05 8.30 -15.02
CA SER A 7 0.83 7.14 -14.88
C SER A 7 2.07 7.53 -14.07
N LYS A 8 2.50 6.65 -13.13
CA LYS A 8 3.76 6.81 -12.41
C LYS A 8 4.98 6.82 -13.35
N GLU A 9 4.80 6.42 -14.62
CA GLU A 9 5.79 6.42 -15.70
C GLU A 9 5.60 7.54 -16.73
N LYS A 10 4.68 8.50 -16.53
CA LYS A 10 4.35 9.56 -17.51
C LYS A 10 4.07 9.00 -18.93
N ARG A 11 3.51 7.80 -19.02
CA ARG A 11 3.03 7.23 -20.28
C ARG A 11 1.58 7.66 -20.47
N ASP A 12 1.39 8.71 -21.28
CA ASP A 12 0.10 9.39 -21.46
C ASP A 12 -0.87 8.67 -22.44
N GLY A 13 -0.53 7.44 -22.86
CA GLY A 13 -1.30 6.69 -23.86
C GLY A 13 -1.95 5.40 -23.37
N CYS A 14 -1.79 5.01 -22.10
CA CYS A 14 -2.30 3.72 -21.61
C CYS A 14 -3.42 3.91 -20.58
N PRO A 15 -4.57 3.22 -20.75
CA PRO A 15 -5.59 3.19 -19.71
C PRO A 15 -5.03 2.59 -18.42
N LEU A 16 -5.38 3.19 -17.28
CA LEU A 16 -5.07 2.60 -15.99
C LEU A 16 -6.01 1.43 -15.73
N VAL A 17 -5.45 0.36 -15.16
CA VAL A 17 -6.20 -0.78 -14.64
C VAL A 17 -5.74 -1.05 -13.22
N SER A 18 -6.66 -1.52 -12.38
CA SER A 18 -6.38 -2.01 -11.04
C SER A 18 -6.45 -3.53 -11.07
N LEU A 19 -5.46 -4.21 -10.50
CA LEU A 19 -5.46 -5.67 -10.40
C LEU A 19 -5.77 -6.07 -8.95
N GLY A 20 -6.83 -6.84 -8.76
CA GLY A 20 -7.04 -7.60 -7.51
C GLY A 20 -6.37 -8.96 -7.64
N LEU A 21 -5.58 -9.35 -6.65
CA LEU A 21 -4.84 -10.61 -6.64
C LEU A 21 -4.94 -11.23 -5.25
N ILE A 22 -5.37 -12.48 -5.17
CA ILE A 22 -5.28 -13.29 -3.96
C ILE A 22 -4.14 -14.27 -4.15
N VAL A 23 -3.22 -14.31 -3.20
CA VAL A 23 -2.06 -15.19 -3.19
C VAL A 23 -2.05 -16.05 -1.94
N ASP A 24 -1.47 -17.25 -2.03
CA ASP A 24 -1.20 -18.08 -0.87
C ASP A 24 0.07 -17.63 -0.11
N SER A 25 0.39 -18.32 0.99
CA SER A 25 1.58 -18.05 1.80
C SER A 25 2.91 -18.31 1.08
N SER A 26 2.90 -19.05 -0.03
CA SER A 26 4.06 -19.30 -0.88
C SER A 26 4.18 -18.26 -2.02
N GLY A 27 3.21 -17.36 -2.15
CA GLY A 27 3.15 -16.33 -3.18
C GLY A 27 2.52 -16.80 -4.50
N PHE A 28 1.90 -17.98 -4.55
CA PHE A 28 1.20 -18.44 -5.74
C PHE A 28 -0.18 -17.76 -5.86
N PRO A 29 -0.56 -17.29 -7.05
CA PRO A 29 -1.86 -16.66 -7.27
C PRO A 29 -2.98 -17.71 -7.24
N ILE A 30 -3.94 -17.52 -6.34
CA ILE A 30 -5.16 -18.33 -6.23
C ILE A 30 -6.20 -17.83 -7.23
N THR A 31 -6.39 -16.51 -7.28
CA THR A 31 -7.34 -15.85 -8.19
C THR A 31 -6.92 -14.42 -8.47
N SER A 32 -7.34 -13.90 -9.63
CA SER A 32 -7.05 -12.55 -10.09
C SER A 32 -8.23 -11.95 -10.82
N GLU A 33 -8.48 -10.67 -10.62
CA GLU A 33 -9.54 -9.93 -11.32
C GLU A 33 -9.01 -8.56 -11.76
N ILE A 34 -9.33 -8.15 -12.99
CA ILE A 34 -8.92 -6.86 -13.56
C ILE A 34 -10.08 -5.87 -13.44
N PHE A 35 -9.82 -4.76 -12.78
CA PHE A 35 -10.76 -3.67 -12.57
C PHE A 35 -10.35 -2.44 -13.39
N PRO A 36 -11.30 -1.61 -13.86
CA PRO A 36 -10.98 -0.35 -14.51
C PRO A 36 -10.22 0.55 -13.53
N GLY A 37 -9.17 1.24 -14.00
CA GLY A 37 -8.44 2.22 -13.21
C GLY A 37 -9.18 3.54 -13.12
N ASN A 38 -8.77 4.39 -12.16
CA ASN A 38 -9.36 5.71 -11.88
C ASN A 38 -10.81 5.68 -11.33
N ILE A 39 -11.15 4.69 -10.49
CA ILE A 39 -12.44 4.68 -9.79
C ILE A 39 -12.32 5.65 -8.60
N GLY A 40 -12.73 6.89 -8.83
CA GLY A 40 -12.71 7.98 -7.84
C GLY A 40 -13.82 7.91 -6.78
N GLU A 41 -14.44 6.76 -6.55
CA GLU A 41 -15.61 6.63 -5.69
C GLU A 41 -15.46 5.49 -4.65
N PRO A 42 -16.04 5.66 -3.44
CA PRO A 42 -15.85 4.79 -2.27
C PRO A 42 -16.43 3.37 -2.41
N HIS A 43 -16.93 2.97 -3.57
CA HIS A 43 -17.48 1.62 -3.82
C HIS A 43 -16.43 0.56 -4.21
N THR A 44 -15.17 0.96 -4.37
CA THR A 44 -14.17 0.13 -5.05
C THR A 44 -13.72 -1.09 -4.25
N LEU A 45 -13.43 -0.97 -2.94
CA LEU A 45 -12.92 -2.12 -2.17
C LEU A 45 -14.00 -3.17 -1.89
N SER A 46 -15.20 -2.73 -1.50
CA SER A 46 -16.32 -3.64 -1.27
C SER A 46 -16.68 -4.42 -2.54
N GLU A 47 -16.73 -3.74 -3.69
CA GLU A 47 -16.98 -4.39 -4.98
C GLU A 47 -15.85 -5.36 -5.37
N ILE A 48 -14.59 -4.97 -5.14
CA ILE A 48 -13.44 -5.88 -5.34
C ILE A 48 -13.60 -7.13 -4.47
N LEU A 49 -13.85 -6.98 -3.17
CA LEU A 49 -13.99 -8.13 -2.25
C LEU A 49 -15.17 -9.01 -2.63
N SER A 50 -16.29 -8.43 -3.04
CA SER A 50 -17.45 -9.17 -3.54
C SER A 50 -17.15 -9.92 -4.83
N LYS A 51 -16.53 -9.27 -5.83
CA LYS A 51 -16.17 -9.89 -7.11
C LYS A 51 -15.11 -10.98 -6.97
N MET A 52 -14.14 -10.76 -6.10
CA MET A 52 -13.12 -11.75 -5.73
C MET A 52 -13.69 -12.89 -4.89
N LYS A 53 -15.00 -12.87 -4.58
CA LYS A 53 -15.68 -13.89 -3.80
C LYS A 53 -15.03 -14.12 -2.44
N TYR A 54 -14.46 -13.05 -1.88
CA TYR A 54 -13.70 -13.07 -0.63
C TYR A 54 -14.57 -13.54 0.53
N PHE A 55 -15.84 -13.11 0.54
CA PHE A 55 -16.82 -13.49 1.56
C PHE A 55 -17.61 -14.76 1.21
N ASP A 56 -17.44 -15.27 -0.02
CA ASP A 56 -18.15 -16.48 -0.45
C ASP A 56 -17.35 -17.73 -0.04
N THR A 57 -17.98 -18.89 -0.20
CA THR A 57 -17.49 -20.21 0.20
C THR A 57 -16.21 -20.68 -0.52
N TYR A 58 -15.56 -19.84 -1.33
CA TYR A 58 -14.32 -20.20 -2.03
C TYR A 58 -13.10 -20.24 -1.10
N LEU A 59 -13.21 -19.64 0.09
CA LEU A 59 -12.15 -19.64 1.12
C LEU A 59 -12.71 -19.98 2.52
N PRO A 60 -13.39 -21.14 2.71
CA PRO A 60 -14.01 -21.46 4.00
C PRO A 60 -12.95 -21.53 5.11
N GLY A 61 -13.09 -20.71 6.14
CA GLY A 61 -12.19 -20.70 7.29
C GLY A 61 -10.84 -20.00 7.06
N MET A 62 -10.63 -19.35 5.91
CA MET A 62 -9.48 -18.50 5.69
C MET A 62 -9.84 -17.03 5.92
N THR A 63 -8.98 -16.32 6.63
CA THR A 63 -9.05 -14.87 6.83
C THR A 63 -7.81 -14.22 6.21
N PRO A 64 -7.80 -14.00 4.88
CA PRO A 64 -6.64 -13.39 4.23
C PRO A 64 -6.37 -11.99 4.75
N THR A 65 -5.10 -11.61 4.86
CA THR A 65 -4.72 -10.22 5.14
C THR A 65 -4.77 -9.41 3.86
N ILE A 66 -5.51 -8.30 3.86
CA ILE A 66 -5.61 -7.42 2.69
C ILE A 66 -4.43 -6.45 2.67
N VAL A 67 -3.65 -6.46 1.59
CA VAL A 67 -2.58 -5.47 1.35
C VAL A 67 -3.05 -4.45 0.32
N MET A 68 -3.03 -3.16 0.67
CA MET A 68 -3.53 -2.10 -0.21
C MET A 68 -2.54 -0.94 -0.40
N ASP A 69 -2.36 -0.51 -1.66
CA ASP A 69 -1.69 0.75 -1.97
C ASP A 69 -2.59 1.91 -1.50
N ARG A 70 -1.96 3.01 -1.10
CA ARG A 70 -2.57 4.27 -0.71
C ARG A 70 -3.72 4.73 -1.60
N GLY A 71 -3.63 4.47 -2.92
CA GLY A 71 -4.66 4.88 -3.87
C GLY A 71 -6.05 4.32 -3.56
N ILE A 72 -6.11 3.21 -2.83
CA ILE A 72 -7.34 2.50 -2.44
C ILE A 72 -7.71 2.81 -0.97
N VAL A 73 -6.82 3.44 -0.21
CA VAL A 73 -7.04 3.73 1.21
C VAL A 73 -7.96 4.95 1.34
N THR A 74 -9.20 4.71 1.74
CA THR A 74 -10.19 5.74 2.12
C THR A 74 -10.71 5.47 3.52
N LYS A 75 -11.33 6.47 4.18
CA LYS A 75 -11.90 6.30 5.52
C LYS A 75 -13.00 5.23 5.51
N GLU A 76 -13.81 5.23 4.46
CA GLU A 76 -14.91 4.31 4.25
C GLU A 76 -14.40 2.87 4.11
N ASN A 77 -13.31 2.67 3.35
CA ASN A 77 -12.68 1.36 3.18
C ASN A 77 -12.07 0.84 4.49
N ILE A 78 -11.42 1.71 5.27
CA ILE A 78 -10.88 1.32 6.59
C ILE A 78 -12.01 0.93 7.54
N SER A 79 -13.10 1.70 7.57
CA SER A 79 -14.28 1.39 8.38
C SER A 79 -14.90 0.05 7.99
N LEU A 80 -15.02 -0.24 6.69
CA LEU A 80 -15.51 -1.52 6.20
C LEU A 80 -14.64 -2.70 6.67
N LEU A 81 -13.32 -2.57 6.59
CA LEU A 81 -12.38 -3.60 7.05
C LEU A 81 -12.52 -3.87 8.55
N LYS A 82 -12.67 -2.81 9.35
CA LYS A 82 -12.89 -2.91 10.79
C LYS A 82 -14.24 -3.55 11.13
N GLU A 83 -15.31 -3.14 10.47
CA GLU A 83 -16.66 -3.71 10.67
C GLU A 83 -16.70 -5.20 10.34
N LYS A 84 -15.99 -5.62 9.29
CA LYS A 84 -15.91 -7.02 8.86
C LYS A 84 -14.83 -7.83 9.58
N ASN A 85 -14.11 -7.23 10.53
CA ASN A 85 -13.00 -7.85 11.26
C ASN A 85 -11.95 -8.50 10.32
N ILE A 86 -11.55 -7.77 9.29
CA ILE A 86 -10.55 -8.22 8.31
C ILE A 86 -9.20 -7.58 8.63
N ASP A 87 -8.15 -8.40 8.68
CA ASP A 87 -6.78 -7.92 8.84
C ASP A 87 -6.30 -7.20 7.57
N TYR A 88 -5.58 -6.08 7.74
CA TYR A 88 -5.08 -5.31 6.62
C TYR A 88 -3.71 -4.69 6.87
N VAL A 89 -2.96 -4.50 5.80
CA VAL A 89 -1.74 -3.71 5.73
C VAL A 89 -1.93 -2.62 4.68
N LEU A 90 -1.77 -1.38 5.08
CA LEU A 90 -1.92 -0.22 4.20
C LEU A 90 -0.64 0.59 4.12
N ILE A 91 -0.44 1.23 2.97
CA ILE A 91 0.68 2.15 2.77
C ILE A 91 0.16 3.58 2.94
N THR A 92 0.67 4.30 3.95
CA THR A 92 0.42 5.74 4.12
C THR A 92 1.52 6.56 3.43
N ARG A 93 1.30 7.87 3.23
CA ARG A 93 2.39 8.76 2.78
C ARG A 93 3.32 9.03 3.96
N GLY A 94 4.63 8.97 3.71
CA GLY A 94 5.64 9.60 4.57
C GLY A 94 5.48 11.13 4.61
N PRO A 95 6.37 11.83 5.32
CA PRO A 95 6.08 12.75 6.42
C PRO A 95 5.22 13.95 6.00
N ARG A 96 3.94 13.70 5.75
CA ARG A 96 2.86 14.68 5.89
C ARG A 96 1.98 14.38 7.10
N ASN A 97 2.20 13.23 7.74
CA ASN A 97 1.92 13.07 9.15
C ASN A 97 3.02 13.88 9.87
N ALA A 98 2.76 15.15 10.15
CA ALA A 98 3.68 16.02 10.91
C ALA A 98 4.14 15.34 12.22
N HIS A 99 3.32 14.42 12.73
CA HIS A 99 3.54 13.63 13.92
C HIS A 99 4.82 12.78 13.95
N TYR A 100 5.37 12.31 12.81
CA TYR A 100 6.57 11.46 12.79
C TYR A 100 7.79 12.12 12.13
N PHE A 101 7.72 13.43 11.87
CA PHE A 101 8.78 14.12 11.12
C PHE A 101 10.13 14.05 11.84
N GLU A 102 10.13 14.26 13.16
CA GLU A 102 11.36 14.25 13.96
C GLU A 102 12.00 12.86 14.01
N GLU A 103 11.19 11.80 14.12
CA GLU A 103 11.64 10.42 14.11
C GLU A 103 12.23 10.04 12.75
N PHE A 104 11.64 10.52 11.65
CA PHE A 104 12.20 10.31 10.32
C PHE A 104 13.52 11.06 10.12
N GLU A 105 13.67 12.29 10.62
CA GLU A 105 14.93 13.04 10.52
C GLU A 105 16.02 12.41 11.39
N ASN A 106 15.69 12.02 12.62
CA ASN A 106 16.64 11.50 13.60
C ASN A 106 16.88 9.98 13.52
N HIS A 107 16.35 9.29 12.51
CA HIS A 107 16.41 7.83 12.37
C HIS A 107 17.81 7.19 12.53
N LEU A 108 18.89 7.89 12.17
CA LEU A 108 20.26 7.38 12.32
C LEU A 108 20.74 7.36 13.78
N ASN A 109 20.15 8.20 14.63
CA ASN A 109 20.50 8.35 16.03
C ASN A 109 19.51 7.65 16.97
N ASP A 110 18.40 7.13 16.43
CA ASP A 110 17.36 6.45 17.19
C ASP A 110 17.62 4.92 17.18
N PRO A 111 17.98 4.33 18.33
CA PRO A 111 18.30 2.91 18.43
C PRO A 111 17.10 1.98 18.22
N GLU A 112 15.87 2.51 18.20
CA GLU A 112 14.68 1.73 17.88
C GLU A 112 14.56 1.41 16.39
N PHE A 113 15.25 2.16 15.52
CA PHE A 113 15.32 1.83 14.10
C PHE A 113 16.24 0.64 13.87
N LYS A 114 15.68 -0.42 13.31
CA LYS A 114 16.42 -1.59 12.82
C LYS A 114 16.79 -1.38 11.37
N SER A 115 18.04 -1.63 10.99
CA SER A 115 18.46 -1.59 9.59
C SER A 115 18.46 -2.96 8.94
N ILE A 116 18.06 -2.99 7.66
CA ILE A 116 18.06 -4.17 6.80
C ILE A 116 18.74 -3.78 5.49
N LEU A 117 19.75 -4.54 5.09
CA LEU A 117 20.40 -4.37 3.80
C LEU A 117 19.71 -5.22 2.73
N ARG A 118 19.19 -4.59 1.67
CA ARG A 118 18.61 -5.27 0.50
C ARG A 118 19.17 -4.67 -0.77
N HIS A 119 19.77 -5.51 -1.62
CA HIS A 119 20.37 -5.07 -2.89
C HIS A 119 21.35 -3.89 -2.73
N ASN A 120 22.22 -3.95 -1.72
CA ASN A 120 23.15 -2.87 -1.34
C ASN A 120 22.48 -1.53 -1.03
N LYS A 121 21.21 -1.54 -0.59
CA LYS A 121 20.50 -0.35 -0.12
C LYS A 121 20.00 -0.58 1.28
N GLU A 122 20.21 0.41 2.13
CA GLU A 122 19.78 0.32 3.51
C GLU A 122 18.30 0.69 3.64
N ILE A 123 17.60 -0.10 4.47
CA ILE A 123 16.20 0.10 4.83
C ILE A 123 16.12 0.15 6.35
N PHE A 124 15.67 1.27 6.89
CA PHE A 124 15.46 1.46 8.33
C PHE A 124 13.98 1.26 8.65
N LEU A 125 13.70 0.47 9.69
CA LEU A 125 12.36 0.13 10.15
C LEU A 125 12.21 0.41 11.65
N LYS A 126 11.16 1.13 12.04
CA LYS A 126 10.75 1.28 13.45
C LYS A 126 9.28 0.90 13.59
N GLU A 127 8.99 0.07 14.58
CA GLU A 127 7.62 -0.32 14.94
C GLU A 127 7.10 0.65 15.99
N VAL A 128 5.96 1.28 15.71
CA VAL A 128 5.27 2.18 16.64
C VAL A 128 3.90 1.61 16.92
N LYS A 129 3.65 1.25 18.19
CA LYS A 129 2.36 0.71 18.62
C LYS A 129 1.45 1.87 18.99
N SER A 130 0.32 1.97 18.29
CA SER A 130 -0.71 2.97 18.57
C SER A 130 -1.80 2.36 19.45
N GLU A 131 -2.46 3.18 20.27
CA GLU A 131 -3.44 2.74 21.29
C GLU A 131 -4.61 1.92 20.73
N ASN A 132 -4.91 2.07 19.43
CA ASN A 132 -6.07 1.45 18.77
C ASN A 132 -5.80 0.04 18.20
N SER A 133 -4.85 -0.72 18.76
CA SER A 133 -4.41 -2.03 18.21
C SER A 133 -3.88 -1.96 16.77
N ILE A 134 -3.49 -0.76 16.31
CA ILE A 134 -2.85 -0.54 15.03
C ILE A 134 -1.35 -0.40 15.29
N THR A 135 -0.57 -1.18 14.55
CA THR A 135 0.88 -1.04 14.53
C THR A 135 1.28 -0.26 13.28
N GLU A 136 1.94 0.88 13.49
CA GLU A 136 2.52 1.69 12.42
C GLU A 136 3.99 1.31 12.23
N ILE A 137 4.40 1.08 10.99
CA ILE A 137 5.79 0.78 10.66
C ILE A 137 6.37 1.98 9.93
N LEU A 138 7.28 2.68 10.59
CA LEU A 138 8.07 3.74 9.98
C LEU A 138 9.13 3.08 9.10
N CYS A 139 9.15 3.44 7.81
CA CYS A 139 10.04 2.83 6.82
C CYS A 139 10.79 3.92 6.03
N ILE A 140 12.12 3.87 6.13
CA ILE A 140 13.03 4.75 5.39
C ILE A 140 13.87 3.86 4.49
N SER A 141 13.85 4.13 3.19
CA SER A 141 14.62 3.38 2.21
C SER A 141 15.44 4.32 1.33
N GLU A 142 16.75 4.10 1.27
CA GLU A 142 17.62 4.82 0.36
C GLU A 142 17.18 4.66 -1.10
N GLY A 143 16.80 3.44 -1.48
CA GLY A 143 16.29 3.15 -2.83
C GLY A 143 15.03 3.94 -3.18
N LYS A 144 14.16 4.22 -2.20
CA LYS A 144 12.99 5.07 -2.41
C LYS A 144 13.40 6.55 -2.55
N LYS A 145 14.32 7.04 -1.71
CA LYS A 145 14.86 8.42 -1.78
C LYS A 145 15.45 8.69 -3.16
N GLU A 146 16.29 7.78 -3.67
CA GLU A 146 16.88 7.90 -5.01
C GLU A 146 15.84 7.91 -6.14
N LYS A 147 14.84 7.03 -6.07
CA LYS A 147 13.75 6.97 -7.06
C LYS A 147 12.95 8.26 -7.10
N GLU A 148 12.66 8.84 -5.94
CA GLU A 148 11.95 10.11 -5.82
C GLU A 148 12.82 11.29 -6.30
N ALA A 149 14.11 11.30 -5.99
CA ALA A 149 15.06 12.30 -6.50
C ALA A 149 15.18 12.25 -8.03
N ARG A 150 15.33 11.07 -8.64
CA ARG A 150 15.39 10.90 -10.10
C ARG A 150 14.13 11.44 -10.80
N LYS A 151 12.95 11.24 -10.21
CA LYS A 151 11.70 11.80 -10.76
C LYS A 151 11.63 13.32 -10.71
N ARG A 152 12.33 13.95 -9.75
CA ARG A 152 12.41 15.40 -9.59
C ARG A 152 13.41 16.04 -10.55
N TYR A 153 14.53 15.37 -10.84
CA TYR A 153 15.60 15.90 -11.70
C TYR A 153 15.52 15.45 -13.17
N GLY A 154 14.82 14.35 -13.48
CA GLY A 154 14.62 13.87 -14.87
C GLY A 154 13.54 14.62 -15.65
N CYS A 155 13.28 15.90 -15.33
CA CYS A 155 12.25 16.73 -15.99
C CYS A 155 12.85 17.86 -16.86
N CYS A 156 14.17 17.90 -17.03
CA CYS A 156 14.88 18.86 -17.88
C CYS A 156 15.76 18.12 -18.90
N THR A 157 15.14 17.55 -19.94
CA THR A 157 15.72 17.30 -21.27
C THR A 157 14.58 16.95 -22.21
#